data_AF-A0AAU6XZW2-F1
#
_entry.id   AF-A0AAU6XZW2-F1
#
_cell.length_a   1.000
_cell.length_b   1.000
_cell.length_c   1.000
_cell.angle_alpha   90.00
_cell.angle_beta   90.00
_cell.angle_gamma   90.00
#
_symmetry.space_group_name_H-M   'P 1'
#
loop_
_entity.id
_entity.type
_entity.pdbx_description
1 polymer ?
#
loop_
_entity_poly.entity_id
_entity_poly.type
_entity_poly.pdbx_seq_one_letter_code
_entity_poly.pdbx_strand_id
1 'polypeptide(L)' 'MGLPEENQSAHEQALRMLKHDVKNQLSNIHLAIEQLRYEVENPSTDCIFYMDTIATSCTQINNLLNTID' A
#
# COMPACT_ATOMS: atom_id res chain seq x y z
N MET A 1 22.78 -29.88 -5.24
CA MET A 1 23.53 -28.86 -4.49
C MET A 1 22.50 -27.83 -4.04
N GLY A 2 22.00 -27.96 -2.81
CA GLY A 2 21.02 -27.03 -2.26
C GLY A 2 21.69 -25.69 -1.99
N LEU A 3 20.99 -24.59 -2.25
CA LEU A 3 21.45 -23.27 -1.81
C LEU A 3 21.61 -23.28 -0.29
N PRO A 4 22.59 -22.56 0.29
CA PRO A 4 22.77 -22.53 1.73
C PRO A 4 21.54 -21.92 2.40
N GLU A 5 20.98 -22.58 3.41
CA GLU A 5 19.75 -22.18 4.13
C GLU A 5 19.84 -20.76 4.74
N GLU A 6 21.04 -20.25 5.02
CA GLU A 6 21.25 -18.89 5.55
C GLU A 6 20.81 -17.77 4.58
N ASN A 7 20.86 -18.00 3.26
CA ASN A 7 20.54 -16.96 2.28
C ASN A 7 19.02 -16.81 2.03
N GLN A 8 18.25 -17.86 2.33
CA GLN A 8 16.78 -17.82 2.23
C GLN A 8 16.16 -17.01 3.36
N SER A 9 16.68 -17.12 4.59
CA SER A 9 16.13 -16.39 5.74
C SER A 9 16.32 -14.87 5.63
N ALA A 10 17.47 -14.42 5.10
CA ALA A 10 17.74 -13.01 4.86
C ALA A 10 16.83 -12.43 3.77
N HIS A 11 16.55 -13.21 2.72
CA HIS A 11 15.66 -12.78 1.65
C HIS A 11 14.20 -12.67 2.12
N GLU A 12 13.70 -13.65 2.88
CA GLU A 12 12.38 -13.61 3.49
C GLU A 12 12.23 -12.44 4.46
N GLN A 13 13.27 -12.15 5.26
CA GLN A 13 13.28 -11.01 6.17
C GLN A 13 13.22 -9.68 5.40
N ALA A 14 14.00 -9.54 4.33
CA ALA A 14 13.98 -8.35 3.47
C ALA A 14 12.60 -8.16 2.81
N LEU A 15 11.97 -9.24 2.35
CA LEU A 15 10.64 -9.20 1.75
C LEU A 15 9.57 -8.79 2.78
N ARG A 16 9.64 -9.30 4.01
CA ARG A 16 8.75 -8.90 5.11
C ARG A 16 8.89 -7.43 5.45
N MET A 17 10.13 -6.92 5.52
CA MET A 17 10.38 -5.49 5.76
C MET A 17 9.82 -4.63 4.62
N LEU A 18 10.06 -5.00 3.36
CA LEU A 18 9.49 -4.30 2.22
C LEU A 18 7.95 -4.30 2.26
N LYS A 19 7.32 -5.44 2.55
CA LYS A 19 5.86 -5.56 2.68
C LYS A 19 5.32 -4.65 3.78
N HIS A 20 5.99 -4.61 4.93
CA HIS A 20 5.63 -3.72 6.02
C HIS A 20 5.72 -2.25 5.60
N ASP A 21 6.82 -1.84 4.98
CA ASP A 21 7.07 -0.44 4.62
C ASP A 21 6.10 0.04 3.55
N VAL A 22 5.80 -0.79 2.54
CA VAL A 22 4.78 -0.47 1.53
C VAL A 22 3.41 -0.36 2.18
N LYS A 23 3.01 -1.32 3.05
CA LYS A 23 1.74 -1.22 3.79
C LYS A 23 1.62 0.07 4.59
N ASN A 24 2.71 0.49 5.23
CA ASN A 24 2.74 1.75 5.97
C ASN A 24 2.49 2.96 5.06
N GLN A 25 3.12 3.00 3.87
CA GLN A 25 2.87 4.07 2.90
C GLN A 25 1.42 4.06 2.38
N LEU A 26 0.85 2.89 2.12
CA LEU A 26 -0.55 2.78 1.69
C LEU A 26 -1.52 3.30 2.77
N SER A 27 -1.27 2.99 4.04
CA SER A 27 -2.04 3.53 5.17
C SER A 27 -1.93 5.05 5.27
N ASN A 28 -0.73 5.61 5.07
CA ASN A 28 -0.52 7.07 5.07
C ASN A 28 -1.27 7.75 3.92
N ILE A 29 -1.24 7.18 2.71
CA ILE A 29 -1.98 7.70 1.56
C ILE A 29 -3.49 7.65 1.83
N HIS A 30 -3.99 6.54 2.37
CA HIS A 30 -5.40 6.40 2.70
C HIS A 30 -5.83 7.45 3.72
N LEU A 31 -5.06 7.65 4.79
CA LEU A 31 -5.31 8.69 5.78
C LEU A 31 -5.33 10.08 5.15
N ALA A 32 -4.37 10.39 4.29
CA ALA A 32 -4.30 11.68 3.61
C ALA A 32 -5.52 11.94 2.72
N ILE A 33 -6.00 10.92 2.00
CA ILE A 33 -7.25 11.02 1.20
C ILE A 33 -8.44 11.29 2.12
N GLU A 34 -8.56 10.58 3.24
CA GLU A 34 -9.66 10.80 4.18
C GLU A 34 -9.64 12.23 4.72
N GLN A 35 -8.48 12.74 5.15
CA GLN A 35 -8.38 14.15 5.59
C GLN A 35 -8.72 15.13 4.45
N LEU A 36 -8.22 14.87 3.23
CA LEU A 36 -8.49 15.72 2.07
C LEU A 36 -10.00 15.79 1.75
N ARG A 37 -10.75 14.69 1.89
CA ARG A 37 -12.21 14.68 1.70
C ARG A 37 -12.94 15.59 2.70
N TYR A 38 -12.41 15.78 3.91
CA TYR A 38 -12.96 16.72 4.88
C TYR A 38 -12.54 18.16 4.61
N GLU A 39 -11.32 18.39 4.12
CA GLU A 39 -10.79 19.73 3.86
C GLU A 39 -11.33 20.37 2.57
N VAL A 40 -11.65 19.57 1.54
CA VAL A 40 -12.16 20.09 0.27
C VAL A 40 -13.67 20.32 0.35
N GLU A 41 -14.07 21.58 0.53
CA GLU A 41 -15.47 21.98 0.46
C GLU A 41 -16.00 21.91 -0.99
N ASN A 42 -17.14 21.26 -1.18
CA ASN A 42 -17.82 21.11 -2.48
C ASN A 42 -16.90 20.56 -3.61
N PRO A 43 -16.30 19.36 -3.44
CA PRO A 43 -15.41 18.80 -4.43
C PRO A 43 -16.14 18.55 -5.76
N SER A 44 -15.47 18.86 -6.87
CA SER A 44 -16.00 18.52 -8.20
C SER A 44 -16.10 17.00 -8.38
N THR A 45 -16.92 16.56 -9.32
CA THR A 45 -17.03 15.14 -9.67
C THR A 45 -15.67 14.52 -10.02
N ASP A 46 -14.83 15.25 -10.76
CA ASP A 46 -13.48 14.80 -11.11
C ASP A 46 -12.59 14.65 -9.87
N CYS A 47 -12.68 15.60 -8.92
CA CYS A 47 -11.91 15.54 -7.67
C CYS A 47 -12.30 14.30 -6.84
N ILE A 48 -13.60 14.03 -6.69
CA ILE A 48 -14.12 12.83 -6.02
C ILE A 48 -13.60 11.58 -6.73
N PHE A 49 -13.71 11.53 -8.06
CA PHE A 49 -13.26 10.41 -8.87
C PHE A 49 -11.76 10.13 -8.69
N TYR A 50 -10.91 11.16 -8.66
CA TYR A 50 -9.48 10.97 -8.43
C TYR A 50 -9.20 10.43 -7.02
N MET A 51 -9.83 10.98 -5.99
CA MET A 51 -9.67 10.48 -4.61
C MET A 51 -10.10 9.02 -4.48
N ASP A 52 -11.24 8.63 -5.07
CA ASP A 52 -11.75 7.26 -5.07
C ASP A 52 -10.84 6.30 -5.84
N THR A 53 -10.31 6.76 -6.97
CA THR A 53 -9.38 5.97 -7.80
C THR A 53 -8.09 5.69 -7.06
N ILE A 54 -7.51 6.69 -6.38
CA ILE A 54 -6.28 6.51 -5.59
C ILE A 54 -6.55 5.59 -4.40
N ALA A 55 -7.66 5.78 -3.68
CA ALA A 55 -8.02 4.93 -2.54
C ALA A 55 -8.20 3.45 -2.97
N THR A 56 -8.93 3.23 -4.07
CA THR A 56 -9.14 1.90 -4.64
C THR A 56 -7.83 1.25 -5.05
N SER A 57 -6.94 2.00 -5.70
CA SER A 57 -5.61 1.52 -6.10
C SER A 57 -4.79 1.11 -4.88
N CYS A 58 -4.82 1.88 -3.79
CA CYS A 58 -4.13 1.53 -2.55
C CYS A 58 -4.65 0.22 -1.96
N THR A 59 -5.97 0.01 -1.94
CA THR A 59 -6.59 -1.24 -1.50
C THR A 59 -6.17 -2.43 -2.37
N GLN A 60 -6.14 -2.25 -3.70
CA GLN A 60 -5.70 -3.29 -4.62
C GLN A 60 -4.23 -3.68 -4.41
N ILE A 61 -3.33 -2.70 -4.24
CA ILE A 61 -1.91 -2.95 -3.95
C ILE A 61 -1.78 -3.70 -2.61
N ASN A 62 -2.51 -3.28 -1.57
CA ASN A 62 -2.48 -3.98 -0.29
C ASN A 62 -2.94 -5.45 -0.42
N ASN A 63 -3.96 -5.71 -1.24
CA ASN A 63 -4.42 -7.07 -1.50
C ASN A 63 -3.37 -7.90 -2.24
N LEU A 64 -2.70 -7.32 -3.25
CA LEU A 64 -1.59 -7.99 -3.95
C LEU A 64 -0.41 -8.28 -3.02
N LEU A 65 -0.06 -7.38 -2.11
CA LEU A 65 0.98 -7.64 -1.11
C LEU A 65 0.61 -8.78 -0.17
N ASN A 66 -0.68 -9.02 0.08
CA ASN A 66 -1.15 -10.14 0.88
C ASN A 66 -1.09 -11.48 0.14
N THR A 67 -0.97 -11.49 -1.19
CA THR A 67 -0.77 -12.72 -1.98
C THR A 67 0.69 -13.09 -2.18
N ILE A 68 1.62 -12.23 -1.75
CA ILE A 68 3.05 -12.53 -1.76
C ILE A 68 3.40 -13.13 -0.40
N ASP A 69 3.79 -14.41 -0.44
CA ASP A 69 4.32 -15.22 0.67
C ASP A 69 5.85 -15.08 0.76
#